data_AF-A0A3C0BE39-F1
#
_entry.id   AF-A0A3C0BE39-F1
#
_cell.length_a   1.000
_cell.length_b   1.000
_cell.length_c   1.000
_cell.angle_alpha   90.00
_cell.angle_beta   90.00
_cell.angle_gamma   90.00
#
_symmetry.space_group_name_H-M   'P 1'
#
loop_
_entity.id
_entity.type
_entity.pdbx_description
1 polymer ?
#
loop_
_entity_poly.entity_id
_entity_poly.type
_entity_poly.pdbx_seq_one_letter_code
_entity_poly.pdbx_strand_id
1 'polypeptide(L)'
;MKVILKNIKGDKVIWTVVFLLSIFSVLAVYSSTGTLAYRKHAGNTEYYLLKHLGILLFGLGMMFISHNVRYIYYGRLAQLALYVSVPLLTYTLFFGTSLNEASRWYTLPFINITFQPSDLAKLALIIYLARLLAKKQDMVHDFKKGFLTLL
;
A
#
# COMPACT_ATOMS: atom_id res chain seq x y z
N MET A 1 28.29 -12.42 5.07
CA MET A 1 27.22 -11.65 5.75
C MET A 1 27.40 -10.12 5.73
N LYS A 2 28.61 -9.56 5.68
CA LYS A 2 28.84 -8.08 5.72
C LYS A 2 28.50 -7.32 4.42
N VAL A 3 28.46 -7.99 3.27
CA VAL A 3 28.24 -7.34 1.96
C VAL A 3 26.77 -6.96 1.74
N ILE A 4 25.84 -7.82 2.15
CA ILE A 4 24.39 -7.58 2.02
C ILE A 4 23.95 -6.42 2.92
N LEU A 5 24.49 -6.35 4.14
CA LEU A 5 24.20 -5.30 5.13
C LEU A 5 24.76 -3.91 4.76
N LYS A 6 25.71 -3.82 3.82
CA LYS A 6 26.32 -2.55 3.39
C LYS A 6 25.50 -1.83 2.32
N ASN A 7 24.69 -2.57 1.55
CA ASN A 7 23.86 -2.03 0.47
C ASN A 7 22.43 -1.71 0.88
N ILE A 8 21.97 -2.17 2.05
CA ILE A 8 20.70 -1.73 2.63
C ILE A 8 20.97 -0.41 3.35
N LYS A 9 20.91 0.71 2.62
CA LYS A 9 20.99 2.07 3.20
C LYS A 9 19.72 2.42 3.98
N GLY A 10 19.21 1.54 4.84
CA GLY A 10 17.94 1.69 5.56
C GLY A 10 18.07 1.22 7.00
N ASP A 11 17.14 1.64 7.86
CA ASP A 11 17.13 1.24 9.26
C ASP A 11 16.92 -0.27 9.37
N LYS A 12 17.94 -0.96 9.92
CA LYS A 12 17.95 -2.42 10.07
C LYS A 12 16.81 -2.90 10.99
N VAL A 13 16.39 -2.06 11.94
CA VAL A 13 15.29 -2.37 12.85
C VAL A 13 13.98 -2.48 12.06
N ILE A 14 13.71 -1.53 11.16
CA ILE A 14 12.49 -1.54 10.33
C ILE A 14 12.46 -2.79 9.44
N TRP A 15 13.57 -3.12 8.80
CA TRP A 15 13.67 -4.35 8.00
C TRP A 15 13.38 -5.60 8.84
N THR A 16 13.95 -5.68 10.04
CA THR A 16 13.76 -6.83 10.94
C THR A 16 12.29 -6.96 11.36
N VAL A 17 11.65 -5.85 11.71
CA VAL A 17 10.22 -5.82 12.08
C VAL A 17 9.34 -6.26 10.91
N VAL A 18 9.58 -5.75 9.70
CA VAL A 18 8.81 -6.13 8.50
C VAL A 18 8.96 -7.61 8.18
N PHE A 19 10.17 -8.17 8.26
CA PHE A 19 10.39 -9.60 8.05
C PHE A 19 9.67 -10.46 9.09
N LEU A 20 9.71 -10.06 10.37
CA LEU A 20 9.04 -10.80 11.44
C LEU A 20 7.51 -10.77 11.27
N LEU A 21 6.94 -9.61 10.96
CA LEU A 21 5.51 -9.47 10.66
C LEU A 21 5.10 -10.25 9.41
N SER A 22 5.98 -10.34 8.41
CA SER A 22 5.75 -11.12 7.19
C SER A 22 5.65 -12.62 7.49
N ILE A 23 6.56 -13.15 8.32
CA ILE A 23 6.51 -14.55 8.77
C ILE A 23 5.21 -14.81 9.55
N PHE A 24 4.87 -13.93 10.48
CA PHE A 24 3.63 -14.04 11.25
C PHE A 24 2.38 -13.99 10.35
N SER A 25 2.40 -13.13 9.32
CA SER A 25 1.32 -13.05 8.33
C SER A 25 1.12 -14.37 7.57
N VAL A 26 2.20 -15.01 7.12
CA VAL A 26 2.13 -16.31 6.43
C VAL A 26 1.55 -17.38 7.37
N LEU A 27 1.99 -17.43 8.62
CA LEU A 27 1.47 -18.36 9.63
C LEU A 27 -0.03 -18.13 9.90
N ALA A 28 -0.44 -16.87 10.05
CA ALA A 28 -1.83 -16.51 10.28
C ALA A 28 -2.73 -16.90 9.09
N VAL A 29 -2.27 -16.67 7.86
CA VAL A 29 -3.00 -17.08 6.64
C VAL A 29 -3.09 -18.59 6.55
N TYR A 30 -2.00 -19.32 6.78
CA TYR A 30 -2.01 -20.79 6.77
C TYR A 30 -3.00 -21.36 7.80
N SER A 31 -2.99 -20.82 9.02
CA SER A 31 -3.88 -21.23 10.10
C SER A 31 -5.36 -20.95 9.79
N SER A 32 -5.69 -19.75 9.29
CA SER A 32 -7.07 -19.35 9.05
C SER A 32 -7.68 -19.99 7.78
N THR A 33 -6.85 -20.23 6.76
CA THR A 33 -7.34 -20.65 5.44
C THR A 33 -7.70 -22.13 5.35
N GLY A 34 -7.30 -22.96 6.32
CA GLY A 34 -7.69 -24.38 6.37
C GLY A 34 -9.21 -24.58 6.32
N THR A 35 -9.98 -23.68 6.94
CA THR A 35 -11.46 -23.73 6.94
C THR A 35 -12.12 -23.22 5.65
N LEU A 36 -11.43 -22.35 4.89
CA LEU A 36 -11.89 -21.81 3.60
C LEU A 36 -11.55 -22.74 2.44
N ALA A 37 -10.35 -23.33 2.47
CA ALA A 37 -9.87 -24.29 1.48
C ALA A 37 -10.72 -25.57 1.47
N TYR A 38 -11.15 -26.03 2.65
CA TYR A 38 -12.06 -27.17 2.78
C TYR A 38 -13.45 -26.92 2.14
N ARG A 39 -13.90 -25.66 2.12
CA ARG A 39 -15.25 -25.29 1.62
C ARG A 39 -15.32 -24.87 0.15
N LYS A 40 -14.25 -24.36 -0.46
CA LYS A 40 -14.30 -23.82 -1.85
C LYS A 40 -13.38 -24.51 -2.87
N HIS A 41 -12.33 -25.22 -2.44
CA HIS A 41 -11.33 -25.82 -3.35
C HIS A 41 -10.90 -27.23 -2.93
N ALA A 42 -11.83 -28.04 -2.41
CA ALA A 42 -11.60 -29.45 -2.05
C ALA A 42 -10.39 -29.69 -1.11
N GLY A 43 -10.09 -28.74 -0.21
CA GLY A 43 -9.01 -28.86 0.76
C GLY A 43 -7.63 -28.35 0.31
N ASN A 44 -7.50 -27.80 -0.91
CA ASN A 44 -6.21 -27.34 -1.42
C ASN A 44 -5.80 -25.98 -0.82
N THR A 45 -5.30 -26.03 0.42
CA THR A 45 -4.86 -24.86 1.22
C THR A 45 -3.64 -24.18 0.59
N GLU A 46 -2.86 -24.92 -0.21
CA GLU A 46 -1.65 -24.44 -0.87
C GLU A 46 -1.93 -23.31 -1.86
N TYR A 47 -3.08 -23.31 -2.54
CA TYR A 47 -3.43 -22.26 -3.50
C TYR A 47 -3.48 -20.86 -2.87
N TYR A 48 -4.12 -20.74 -1.71
CA TYR A 48 -4.20 -19.46 -1.00
C TYR A 48 -2.88 -19.04 -0.39
N LEU A 49 -2.09 -20.01 0.09
CA LEU A 49 -0.75 -19.77 0.60
C LEU A 49 0.18 -19.24 -0.50
N LEU A 50 0.18 -19.86 -1.68
CA LEU A 50 0.98 -19.43 -2.83
C LEU A 50 0.55 -18.05 -3.34
N LYS A 51 -0.76 -17.78 -3.39
CA LYS A 51 -1.27 -16.45 -3.73
C LYS A 51 -0.82 -15.39 -2.74
N HIS A 52 -0.93 -15.67 -1.44
CA HIS A 52 -0.47 -14.76 -0.38
C HIS A 52 1.03 -14.52 -0.45
N LEU A 53 1.81 -15.58 -0.66
CA LEU A 53 3.26 -15.48 -0.80
C LEU A 53 3.65 -14.63 -2.01
N GLY A 54 2.96 -14.76 -3.15
CA GLY A 54 3.17 -13.91 -4.32
C GLY A 54 2.93 -12.42 -4.03
N ILE A 55 1.84 -12.09 -3.33
CA ILE A 55 1.52 -10.71 -2.93
C ILE A 55 2.56 -10.18 -1.93
N LEU A 56 2.99 -11.01 -0.97
CA LEU A 56 3.98 -10.66 0.03
C LEU A 56 5.35 -10.37 -0.61
N LEU A 57 5.80 -11.24 -1.51
CA LEU A 57 7.06 -11.05 -2.26
C LEU A 57 7.00 -9.81 -3.14
N PHE A 58 5.86 -9.56 -3.79
CA PHE A 58 5.65 -8.33 -4.56
C PHE A 58 5.74 -7.09 -3.66
N GLY A 59 5.10 -7.10 -2.49
CA GLY A 59 5.17 -6.01 -1.51
C GLY A 59 6.59 -5.76 -0.99
N LEU A 60 7.33 -6.82 -0.65
CA LEU A 60 8.73 -6.71 -0.25
C LEU A 60 9.62 -6.15 -1.38
N GLY A 61 9.37 -6.57 -2.63
CA GLY A 61 10.02 -6.02 -3.81
C GLY A 61 9.76 -4.52 -3.97
N MET A 62 8.50 -4.09 -3.85
CA MET A 62 8.13 -2.68 -3.89
C MET A 62 8.79 -1.88 -2.77
N MET A 63 8.86 -2.42 -1.54
CA MET A 63 9.56 -1.80 -0.42
C MET A 63 11.06 -1.62 -0.73
N PHE A 64 11.72 -2.64 -1.29
CA PHE A 64 13.13 -2.55 -1.66
C PHE A 64 13.38 -1.50 -2.76
N ILE A 65 12.52 -1.43 -3.78
CA ILE A 65 12.63 -0.40 -4.82
C ILE A 65 12.40 0.98 -4.21
N SER A 66 11.35 1.14 -3.39
CA SER A 66 11.00 2.40 -2.74
C SER A 66 12.16 2.93 -1.90
N HIS A 67 12.85 2.05 -1.19
CA HIS A 67 14.03 2.37 -0.38
C HIS A 67 15.18 3.02 -1.19
N ASN A 68 15.34 2.63 -2.46
CA ASN A 68 16.40 3.15 -3.32
C ASN A 68 16.05 4.50 -4.00
N VAL A 69 14.76 4.87 -4.04
CA VAL A 69 14.31 6.09 -4.69
C VAL A 69 14.47 7.28 -3.72
N ARG A 70 15.04 8.38 -4.22
CA ARG A 70 15.20 9.61 -3.43
C ARG A 70 13.84 10.21 -3.04
N TYR A 71 13.70 10.61 -1.77
CA TYR A 71 12.46 11.16 -1.20
C TYR A 71 11.89 12.37 -1.98
N ILE A 72 12.74 13.15 -2.65
CA ILE A 72 12.37 14.33 -3.44
C ILE A 72 11.38 13.98 -4.57
N TYR A 73 11.50 12.79 -5.17
CA TYR A 73 10.63 12.38 -6.27
C TYR A 73 9.21 12.05 -5.81
N TYR A 74 9.05 11.52 -4.59
CA TYR A 74 7.75 11.15 -4.04
C TYR A 74 6.82 12.34 -3.93
N GLY A 75 7.35 13.54 -3.65
CA GLY A 75 6.54 14.74 -3.55
C GLY A 75 5.83 15.12 -4.87
N ARG A 76 6.50 14.94 -6.02
CA ARG A 76 5.88 15.16 -7.34
C ARG A 76 5.00 13.99 -7.74
N LEU A 77 5.46 12.77 -7.48
CA LEU A 77 4.69 11.55 -7.77
C LEU A 77 3.36 11.52 -7.00
N ALA A 78 3.36 11.95 -5.73
CA ALA A 78 2.17 12.03 -4.90
C ALA A 78 1.15 13.04 -5.44
N GLN A 79 1.59 14.19 -5.93
CA GLN A 79 0.67 15.16 -6.56
C GLN A 79 0.00 14.55 -7.80
N LEU A 80 0.76 13.87 -8.66
CA LEU A 80 0.22 13.18 -9.83
C LEU A 80 -0.71 12.02 -9.42
N ALA A 81 -0.29 11.21 -8.45
CA ALA A 81 -1.09 10.11 -7.91
C ALA A 81 -2.41 10.60 -7.28
N LEU A 82 -2.43 11.80 -6.69
CA LEU A 82 -3.64 12.41 -6.14
C LEU A 82 -4.58 12.88 -7.26
N TYR A 83 -4.05 13.54 -8.31
CA TYR A 83 -4.87 13.90 -9.48
C TYR A 83 -5.43 12.69 -10.22
N VAL A 84 -4.70 11.56 -10.23
CA VAL A 84 -5.19 10.30 -10.80
C VAL A 84 -6.17 9.59 -9.86
N SER A 85 -5.98 9.67 -8.55
CA SER A 85 -6.84 8.97 -7.59
C SER A 85 -8.25 9.56 -7.51
N VAL A 86 -8.42 10.87 -7.69
CA VAL A 86 -9.73 11.53 -7.72
C VAL A 86 -10.66 10.94 -8.79
N PRO A 87 -10.31 10.94 -10.10
CA PRO A 87 -11.15 10.34 -11.13
C PRO A 87 -11.27 8.83 -10.94
N LEU A 88 -10.25 8.13 -10.42
CA LEU A 88 -10.34 6.70 -10.12
C LEU A 88 -11.38 6.41 -9.03
N LEU A 89 -11.42 7.23 -7.98
CA LEU A 89 -12.41 7.14 -6.90
C LEU A 89 -13.82 7.41 -7.43
N THR A 90 -13.99 8.49 -8.21
CA THR A 90 -15.26 8.80 -8.88
C THR A 90 -15.71 7.64 -9.76
N TYR A 91 -14.80 7.06 -10.55
CA TYR A 91 -15.10 5.92 -11.40
C TYR A 91 -15.54 4.71 -10.58
N THR A 92 -14.83 4.37 -9.50
CA THR A 92 -15.23 3.25 -8.64
C THR A 92 -16.51 3.49 -7.86
N LEU A 93 -16.92 4.73 -7.64
CA LEU A 93 -18.21 5.03 -7.04
C LEU A 93 -19.36 4.59 -7.96
N PHE A 94 -19.21 4.74 -9.27
CA PHE A 94 -20.24 4.38 -10.26
C PHE A 94 -20.11 2.96 -10.81
N PHE A 95 -18.88 2.45 -10.96
CA PHE A 95 -18.58 1.17 -11.61
C PHE A 95 -17.87 0.16 -10.69
N GLY A 96 -17.82 0.44 -9.39
CA GLY A 96 -17.19 -0.45 -8.41
C GLY A 96 -17.95 -1.76 -8.27
N THR A 97 -17.25 -2.88 -8.42
CA THR A 97 -17.81 -4.21 -8.19
C THR A 97 -18.13 -4.40 -6.71
N SER A 98 -19.39 -4.72 -6.39
CA SER A 98 -19.86 -4.99 -5.04
C SER A 98 -19.45 -6.40 -4.58
N LEU A 99 -18.26 -6.53 -3.99
CA LEU A 99 -17.92 -7.70 -3.18
C LEU A 99 -18.40 -7.44 -1.75
N ASN A 100 -19.40 -8.19 -1.28
CA ASN A 100 -20.02 -8.06 0.05
C ASN A 100 -20.67 -6.70 0.34
N GLU A 101 -21.59 -6.25 -0.51
CA GLU A 101 -22.47 -5.08 -0.27
C GLU A 101 -21.79 -3.71 -0.10
N ALA A 102 -20.49 -3.60 -0.41
CA ALA A 102 -19.81 -2.32 -0.53
C ALA A 102 -19.01 -2.27 -1.84
N SER A 103 -19.44 -1.44 -2.80
CA SER A 103 -18.73 -1.14 -4.06
C SER A 103 -17.42 -0.38 -3.81
N ARG A 104 -16.44 -1.05 -3.21
CA ARG A 104 -15.15 -0.44 -2.78
C ARG A 104 -13.94 -1.04 -3.49
N TRP A 105 -14.16 -2.06 -4.30
CA TRP A 105 -13.10 -2.82 -4.95
C TRP A 105 -13.29 -2.76 -6.45
N TYR A 106 -12.24 -2.37 -7.17
CA TYR A 106 -12.19 -2.47 -8.61
C TYR A 106 -11.38 -3.71 -8.98
N THR A 107 -12.04 -4.70 -9.55
CA THR A 107 -11.36 -5.83 -10.18
C THR A 107 -10.92 -5.36 -11.57
N LEU A 108 -9.60 -5.26 -11.78
CA LEU A 108 -9.06 -4.96 -13.10
C LEU A 108 -9.44 -6.13 -14.04
N PRO A 109 -10.28 -5.91 -15.06
CA PRO A 109 -10.86 -7.00 -15.86
C PRO A 109 -9.81 -7.82 -16.62
N PHE A 110 -8.63 -7.25 -16.86
CA PHE A 110 -7.54 -7.90 -17.58
C PHE A 110 -6.60 -8.74 -16.72
N ILE A 111 -6.52 -8.47 -15.40
CA ILE A 111 -5.50 -9.07 -14.52
C ILE A 111 -6.14 -9.83 -13.35
N ASN A 112 -7.46 -9.70 -13.15
CA ASN A 112 -8.20 -10.29 -12.03
C ASN A 112 -7.58 -9.97 -10.65
N ILE A 113 -6.83 -8.86 -10.58
CA ILE A 113 -6.28 -8.29 -9.36
C ILE A 113 -7.27 -7.24 -8.87
N THR A 114 -7.62 -7.36 -7.60
CA THR A 114 -8.47 -6.40 -6.92
C THR A 114 -7.60 -5.22 -6.48
N PHE A 115 -7.88 -4.05 -7.03
CA PHE A 115 -7.22 -2.80 -6.67
C PHE A 115 -8.21 -1.88 -5.97
N GLN A 116 -7.78 -1.28 -4.86
CA GLN A 116 -8.58 -0.35 -4.09
C GLN A 116 -8.03 1.08 -4.30
N PRO A 117 -8.71 1.93 -5.08
CA PRO A 117 -8.26 3.30 -5.34
C PRO A 117 -8.05 4.14 -4.09
N SER A 118 -8.82 3.88 -3.03
CA SER A 118 -8.70 4.61 -1.77
C SER A 118 -7.36 4.37 -1.06
N ASP A 119 -6.71 3.22 -1.28
CA ASP A 119 -5.38 2.97 -0.70
C ASP A 119 -4.32 3.82 -1.39
N LEU A 120 -4.40 3.95 -2.72
CA LEU A 120 -3.57 4.89 -3.47
C LEU A 120 -3.85 6.34 -3.07
N ALA A 121 -5.12 6.71 -2.92
CA ALA A 121 -5.53 8.06 -2.53
C ALA A 121 -5.01 8.45 -1.14
N LYS A 122 -5.13 7.56 -0.15
CA LYS A 122 -4.61 7.79 1.21
C LYS A 122 -3.11 8.04 1.20
N LEU A 123 -2.34 7.18 0.52
CA LEU A 123 -0.89 7.32 0.44
C LEU A 123 -0.49 8.61 -0.29
N ALA A 124 -1.12 8.89 -1.43
CA ALA A 124 -0.87 10.11 -2.21
C ALA A 124 -1.19 11.37 -1.39
N LEU A 125 -2.30 11.37 -0.64
CA LEU A 125 -2.72 12.48 0.20
C LEU A 125 -1.71 12.75 1.32
N ILE A 126 -1.28 11.72 2.07
CA ILE A 126 -0.31 11.87 3.16
C ILE A 126 0.98 12.52 2.65
N ILE A 127 1.52 12.02 1.53
CA ILE A 127 2.78 12.55 0.97
C ILE A 127 2.57 13.96 0.39
N TYR A 128 1.43 14.22 -0.24
CA TYR A 128 1.11 15.54 -0.79
C TYR A 128 0.99 16.60 0.32
N LEU A 129 0.28 16.28 1.40
CA LEU A 129 0.15 17.17 2.55
C LEU A 129 1.50 17.40 3.23
N ALA A 130 2.31 16.35 3.43
CA ALA A 130 3.65 16.48 3.97
C ALA A 130 4.52 17.42 3.13
N ARG A 131 4.44 17.31 1.78
CA ARG A 131 5.13 18.23 0.87
C ARG A 131 4.60 19.66 0.96
N LEU A 132 3.28 19.83 1.04
CA LEU A 132 2.66 21.16 1.11
C LEU A 132 3.09 21.88 2.39
N LEU A 133 3.07 21.18 3.53
CA LEU A 133 3.56 21.67 4.82
C LEU A 133 5.04 22.00 4.79
N ALA A 134 5.88 21.13 4.21
CA ALA A 134 7.31 21.39 4.07
C ALA A 134 7.60 22.63 3.19
N LYS A 135 6.76 22.92 2.19
CA LYS A 135 6.89 24.11 1.34
C LYS A 135 6.41 25.40 2.01
N LYS A 136 5.40 25.31 2.87
CA LYS A 136 4.80 26.46 3.56
C LYS A 136 5.18 26.49 5.03
N GLN A 137 6.39 26.02 5.36
CA GLN A 137 6.86 25.83 6.73
C GLN A 137 6.72 27.10 7.60
N ASP A 138 6.94 28.27 7.01
CA ASP A 138 6.81 29.58 7.68
C ASP A 138 5.38 29.88 8.17
N MET A 139 4.36 29.27 7.57
CA MET A 139 2.95 29.46 7.94
C MET A 139 2.45 28.41 8.95
N VAL A 140 3.26 27.38 9.27
CA VAL A 140 2.88 26.26 10.14
C VAL A 140 2.99 26.63 11.62
N HIS A 141 3.68 27.72 11.97
CA HIS A 141 3.79 28.19 13.36
C HIS A 141 2.47 28.63 13.98
N ASP A 142 1.48 29.00 13.16
CA ASP A 142 0.12 29.31 13.61
C ASP A 142 -0.83 28.22 13.12
N PHE A 143 -1.40 27.44 14.04
CA PHE A 143 -2.29 26.31 13.73
C PHE A 143 -3.45 26.72 12.81
N LYS A 144 -3.99 27.93 12.97
CA LYS A 144 -5.08 28.43 12.12
C LYS A 144 -4.59 28.69 10.70
N LYS A 145 -3.42 29.29 10.52
CA LYS A 145 -2.83 29.57 9.19
C LYS A 145 -2.32 28.30 8.50
N GLY A 146 -1.79 27.35 9.28
CA GLY A 146 -1.40 26.03 8.82
C GLY A 146 -2.61 25.23 8.31
N PHE A 147 -3.71 25.20 9.06
CA PHE A 147 -4.93 24.51 8.64
C PHE A 147 -5.58 25.15 7.40
N LEU A 148 -5.65 26.49 7.35
CA LEU A 148 -6.21 27.22 6.20
C LEU A 148 -5.36 27.10 4.93
N THR A 149 -4.08 26.76 5.07
CA THR A 149 -3.18 26.44 3.95
C THR A 149 -3.40 25.04 3.39
N LEU A 150 -3.95 24.13 4.20
CA LEU A 150 -4.21 22.73 3.84
C LEU A 150 -5.58 22.54 3.18
N LEU A 151 -6.54 23.41 3.49
CA LEU A 151 -7.87 23.46 2.89
C LEU A 151 -7.83 24.13 1.51
#